data_AF-A0A0G0S555-F1
#
_entry.id   AF-A0A0G0S555-F1
#
_cell.length_a   1.000
_cell.length_b   1.000
_cell.length_c   1.000
_cell.angle_alpha   90.00
_cell.angle_beta   90.00
_cell.angle_gamma   90.00
#
_symmetry.space_group_name_H-M   'P 1'
#
loop_
_entity.id
_entity.type
_entity.pdbx_description
1 polymer ?
#
loop_
_entity_poly.entity_id
_entity_poly.type
_entity_poly.pdbx_seq_one_letter_code
_entity_poly.pdbx_strand_id
1 'polypeptide(L)'
;MRTVDNLMDKVVNLCKRRGFVFPGSEIYGGMANSWDYGPLGVELKNNIKKLWWKKFVQERDDMVGIDAALIMNPKVWEASGHLKNFTDPLVECKKCHNRFRSDTLEGQKNCPECGGEFTQAQQFNLMFKTFIGPAEESANIAYFRPETAQAMFVDFKNVLNTTRRKIPFGIAQIGKAFRNEIT
;
A
#
# COMPACT_ATOMS: atom_id res chain seq x y z
N MET A 1 -23.97 13.55 30.03
CA MET A 1 -23.77 13.10 28.64
C MET A 1 -22.60 12.12 28.66
N ARG A 2 -22.87 10.81 28.78
CA ARG A 2 -21.82 9.79 28.85
C ARG A 2 -21.15 9.73 27.49
N THR A 3 -19.89 10.11 27.44
CA THR A 3 -19.03 10.01 26.27
C THR A 3 -19.11 8.59 25.73
N VAL A 4 -19.45 8.44 24.44
CA VAL A 4 -19.17 7.21 23.72
C VAL A 4 -17.66 7.11 23.72
N ASP A 5 -17.10 6.41 24.71
CA ASP A 5 -15.72 5.96 24.66
C ASP A 5 -15.57 5.19 23.36
N ASN A 6 -14.95 5.83 22.37
CA ASN A 6 -14.79 5.26 21.05
C ASN A 6 -14.03 3.94 21.18
N LEU A 7 -14.72 2.83 20.90
CA LEU A 7 -14.15 1.49 20.97
C LEU A 7 -12.84 1.39 20.17
N MET A 8 -12.75 2.12 19.06
CA MET A 8 -11.54 2.19 18.25
C MET A 8 -10.37 2.76 19.05
N ASP A 9 -10.57 3.88 19.75
CA ASP A 9 -9.51 4.50 20.57
C ASP A 9 -9.06 3.57 21.70
N LYS A 10 -10.00 2.82 22.29
CA LYS A 10 -9.66 1.78 23.28
C LYS A 10 -8.78 0.68 22.69
N VAL A 11 -9.09 0.22 21.47
CA VAL A 11 -8.30 -0.80 20.76
C VAL A 11 -6.92 -0.27 20.40
N VAL A 12 -6.82 0.94 19.81
CA VAL A 12 -5.55 1.59 19.46
C VAL A 12 -4.65 1.75 20.68
N ASN A 13 -5.22 2.24 21.79
CA ASN A 13 -4.49 2.40 23.04
C ASN A 13 -4.01 1.06 23.62
N LEU A 14 -4.82 -0.01 23.51
CA LEU A 14 -4.41 -1.35 23.93
C LEU A 14 -3.26 -1.88 23.06
N CYS A 15 -3.37 -1.75 21.73
CA CYS A 15 -2.35 -2.18 20.78
C CYS A 15 -1.00 -1.52 21.06
N LYS A 16 -0.99 -0.20 21.29
CA LYS A 16 0.22 0.54 21.65
C LYS A 16 0.77 0.08 23.01
N ARG A 17 -0.06 0.06 24.06
CA ARG A 17 0.38 -0.30 25.42
C ARG A 17 0.88 -1.73 25.55
N ARG A 18 0.38 -2.66 24.73
CA ARG A 18 0.73 -4.09 24.77
C ARG A 18 1.78 -4.50 23.75
N GLY A 19 2.31 -3.57 22.95
CA GLY A 19 3.37 -3.89 21.99
C GLY A 19 2.88 -4.65 20.75
N PHE A 20 1.69 -4.34 20.27
CA PHE A 20 1.20 -4.83 18.97
C PHE A 20 1.58 -3.88 17.83
N VAL A 21 1.19 -2.61 17.91
CA VAL A 21 1.41 -1.63 16.84
C VAL A 21 1.80 -0.28 17.43
N PHE A 22 2.80 0.36 16.84
CA PHE A 22 3.29 1.70 17.19
C PHE A 22 3.16 2.65 15.99
N PRO A 23 2.92 3.95 16.22
CA PRO A 23 3.12 4.97 15.20
C PRO A 23 4.57 4.91 14.67
N GLY A 24 4.74 4.91 13.35
CA GLY A 24 6.07 4.92 12.74
C GLY A 24 6.81 6.22 13.09
N SER A 25 8.10 6.12 13.39
CA SER A 25 8.96 7.28 13.71
C SER A 25 8.44 8.15 14.87
N GLU A 26 7.79 7.56 15.87
CA GLU A 26 7.09 8.28 16.95
C GLU A 26 7.95 9.35 17.66
N ILE A 27 9.20 9.03 18.01
CA ILE A 27 10.08 9.98 18.73
C ILE A 27 10.50 11.19 17.88
N TYR A 28 10.26 11.14 16.56
CA TYR A 28 10.56 12.22 15.61
C TYR A 28 9.30 12.96 15.15
N GLY A 29 8.19 12.85 15.90
CA GLY A 29 6.92 13.50 15.57
C GLY A 29 5.95 12.60 14.78
N GLY A 30 6.33 11.34 14.54
CA GLY A 30 5.53 10.39 13.79
C GLY A 30 5.63 10.57 12.28
N MET A 31 5.18 9.57 11.54
CA MET A 31 5.01 9.63 10.09
C MET A 31 3.60 9.16 9.75
N ALA A 32 2.81 10.02 9.12
CA ALA A 32 1.46 9.68 8.68
C ALA A 32 1.49 8.43 7.79
N ASN A 33 0.48 7.57 7.94
CA ASN A 33 0.34 6.33 7.19
C ASN A 33 1.50 5.32 7.35
N SER A 34 2.29 5.43 8.42
CA SER A 34 3.38 4.49 8.74
C SER A 34 3.23 3.93 10.15
N TRP A 35 3.44 2.62 10.31
CA TRP A 35 3.32 1.92 11.59
C TRP A 35 4.35 0.79 11.71
N ASP A 36 4.84 0.61 12.93
CA ASP A 36 5.75 -0.47 13.29
C ASP A 36 5.02 -1.56 14.10
N TYR A 37 5.31 -2.82 13.80
CA TYR A 37 4.78 -3.95 14.58
C TYR A 37 5.72 -4.21 15.78
N GLY A 38 5.18 -4.11 16.99
CA GLY A 38 5.90 -4.41 18.22
C GLY A 38 6.07 -5.92 18.48
N PRO A 39 6.64 -6.33 19.64
CA PRO A 39 6.96 -7.73 19.92
C PRO A 39 5.78 -8.71 19.81
N LEU A 40 4.59 -8.35 20.32
CA LEU A 40 3.41 -9.21 20.18
C LEU A 40 2.79 -9.10 18.78
N GLY A 41 2.89 -7.93 18.16
CA GLY A 41 2.35 -7.68 16.84
C GLY A 41 3.08 -8.45 15.74
N VAL A 42 4.41 -8.55 15.83
CA VAL A 42 5.19 -9.32 14.85
C VAL A 42 4.89 -10.82 14.94
N GLU A 43 4.72 -11.37 16.15
CA GLU A 43 4.31 -12.76 16.34
C GLU A 43 2.91 -13.04 15.79
N LEU A 44 1.94 -12.18 16.13
CA LEU A 44 0.58 -12.31 15.59
C LEU A 44 0.57 -12.24 14.06
N LYS A 45 1.25 -11.26 13.48
CA LYS A 45 1.36 -11.08 12.02
C LYS A 45 2.01 -12.29 11.36
N ASN A 46 3.08 -12.83 11.94
CA ASN A 46 3.77 -14.00 11.40
C ASN A 46 2.89 -15.25 11.49
N ASN A 47 2.14 -15.43 12.58
CA ASN A 47 1.20 -16.54 12.72
C ASN A 47 0.08 -16.47 11.69
N ILE A 48 -0.50 -15.29 11.45
CA ILE A 48 -1.51 -15.10 10.40
C ILE A 48 -0.94 -15.43 9.01
N LYS A 49 0.27 -14.93 8.69
CA LYS A 49 0.93 -15.23 7.40
C LYS A 49 1.17 -16.74 7.22
N LYS A 50 1.67 -17.42 8.25
CA LYS A 50 1.92 -18.87 8.23
C LYS A 50 0.62 -19.64 8.02
N LEU A 51 -0.45 -19.27 8.73
CA LEU A 51 -1.77 -19.90 8.58
C LEU A 51 -2.33 -19.70 7.17
N TRP A 52 -2.24 -18.49 6.63
CA TRP A 52 -2.68 -18.19 5.27
C TRP A 52 -1.88 -19.00 4.24
N TRP A 53 -0.55 -19.02 4.36
CA TRP A 53 0.31 -19.76 3.43
C TRP A 53 0.07 -21.26 3.49
N LYS A 54 -0.09 -21.81 4.70
CA LYS A 54 -0.47 -23.20 4.88
C LYS A 54 -1.80 -23.50 4.18
N LYS A 55 -2.83 -22.70 4.44
CA LYS A 55 -4.19 -22.94 3.96
C LYS A 55 -4.34 -22.79 2.45
N PHE A 56 -3.80 -21.71 1.90
CA PHE A 56 -4.05 -21.31 0.51
C PHE A 56 -2.93 -21.74 -0.45
N VAL A 57 -1.78 -22.18 0.05
CA VAL A 57 -0.65 -22.60 -0.81
C VAL A 57 -0.26 -24.04 -0.54
N GLN A 58 0.05 -24.40 0.71
CA GLN A 58 0.59 -25.74 1.01
C GLN A 58 -0.47 -26.85 1.01
N GLU A 59 -1.69 -26.56 1.48
CA GLU A 59 -2.81 -27.51 1.51
C GLU A 59 -3.52 -27.66 0.14
N ARG A 60 -3.05 -26.96 -0.89
CA ARG A 60 -3.65 -26.95 -2.23
C ARG A 60 -2.68 -27.50 -3.26
N ASP A 61 -3.10 -28.54 -3.97
CA ASP A 61 -2.28 -29.16 -5.01
C ASP A 61 -2.17 -28.32 -6.29
N ASP A 62 -3.02 -27.30 -6.45
CA ASP A 62 -3.08 -26.42 -7.62
C ASP A 62 -2.42 -25.06 -7.40
N MET A 63 -1.60 -24.91 -6.35
CA MET A 63 -0.97 -23.65 -5.99
C MET A 63 0.56 -23.75 -5.96
N VAL A 64 1.23 -22.67 -6.34
CA VAL A 64 2.67 -22.50 -6.24
C VAL A 64 3.02 -21.12 -5.69
N GLY A 65 4.14 -21.00 -4.99
CA GLY A 65 4.57 -19.75 -4.37
C GLY A 65 5.70 -19.06 -5.12
N ILE A 66 5.70 -17.73 -5.14
CA ILE A 66 6.82 -16.88 -5.56
C ILE A 66 7.08 -15.78 -4.52
N ASP A 67 8.27 -15.20 -4.55
CA ASP A 67 8.59 -13.95 -3.85
C ASP A 67 9.42 -13.04 -4.76
N ALA A 68 8.77 -12.00 -5.27
CA ALA A 68 9.33 -11.09 -6.25
C ALA A 68 9.80 -9.78 -5.63
N ALA A 69 10.67 -9.08 -6.36
CA ALA A 69 11.20 -7.78 -5.99
C ALA A 69 10.10 -6.73 -5.74
N LEU A 70 10.41 -5.74 -4.90
CA LEU A 70 9.54 -4.60 -4.60
C LEU A 70 9.52 -3.57 -5.72
N ILE A 71 10.61 -3.47 -6.47
CA ILE A 71 10.79 -2.53 -7.57
C ILE A 71 10.82 -3.33 -8.87
N MET A 72 10.04 -2.89 -9.85
CA MET A 72 9.95 -3.51 -11.17
C MET A 72 10.23 -2.47 -12.25
N ASN A 73 10.59 -2.96 -13.45
CA ASN A 73 10.79 -2.10 -14.61
C ASN A 73 9.53 -1.25 -14.89
N PRO A 74 9.65 0.08 -15.10
CA PRO A 74 8.52 0.98 -15.38
C PRO A 74 7.57 0.51 -16.48
N LYS A 75 8.08 -0.19 -17.50
CA LYS A 75 7.27 -0.72 -18.59
C LYS A 75 6.19 -1.71 -18.13
N VAL A 76 6.39 -2.38 -17.00
CA VAL A 76 5.37 -3.25 -16.39
C VAL A 76 4.18 -2.42 -15.92
N TRP A 77 4.44 -1.27 -15.29
CA TRP A 77 3.41 -0.36 -14.78
C TRP A 77 2.72 0.42 -15.89
N GLU A 78 3.42 0.69 -16.98
CA GLU A 78 2.84 1.23 -18.22
C GLU A 78 1.89 0.21 -18.86
N ALA A 79 2.38 -1.02 -19.11
CA ALA A 79 1.60 -2.07 -19.76
C ALA A 79 0.35 -2.49 -18.96
N SER A 80 0.44 -2.49 -17.63
CA SER A 80 -0.69 -2.76 -16.74
C SER A 80 -1.65 -1.57 -16.57
N GLY A 81 -1.29 -0.39 -17.09
CA GLY A 81 -2.09 0.83 -17.01
C GLY A 81 -2.00 1.60 -15.69
N HIS A 82 -1.19 1.15 -14.72
CA HIS A 82 -1.05 1.80 -13.42
C HIS A 82 -0.53 3.23 -13.52
N LEU A 83 0.40 3.52 -14.44
CA LEU A 83 0.93 4.88 -14.62
C LEU A 83 -0.17 5.89 -15.01
N LYS A 84 -1.23 5.44 -15.67
CA LYS A 84 -2.32 6.30 -16.15
C LYS A 84 -3.53 6.29 -15.23
N ASN A 85 -3.90 5.12 -14.71
CA ASN A 85 -5.22 4.90 -14.10
C ASN A 85 -5.16 4.67 -12.58
N PHE A 86 -3.97 4.49 -11.99
CA PHE A 86 -3.83 4.30 -10.54
C PHE A 86 -3.74 5.66 -9.83
N THR A 87 -4.82 6.42 -9.93
CA THR A 87 -4.89 7.82 -9.48
C THR A 87 -6.11 8.10 -8.63
N ASP A 88 -5.94 9.01 -7.67
CA ASP A 88 -7.04 9.57 -6.90
C ASP A 88 -7.27 11.04 -7.27
N PRO A 89 -8.53 11.53 -7.16
CA PRO A 89 -8.82 12.93 -7.41
C PRO A 89 -8.37 13.78 -6.21
N LEU A 90 -7.40 14.66 -6.45
CA LEU A 90 -6.76 15.51 -5.47
C LEU A 90 -7.22 16.97 -5.63
N VAL A 91 -7.54 17.61 -4.51
CA VAL A 91 -7.71 19.07 -4.40
C VAL A 91 -6.78 19.62 -3.33
N GLU A 92 -6.34 20.87 -3.48
CA GLU A 92 -5.51 21.58 -2.51
C GLU A 92 -6.25 22.81 -1.98
N CYS A 93 -6.22 23.06 -0.68
CA CYS A 93 -6.74 24.30 -0.13
C CYS A 93 -5.81 25.47 -0.46
N LYS A 94 -6.31 26.50 -1.13
CA LYS A 94 -5.54 27.71 -1.50
C LYS A 94 -5.01 28.51 -0.31
N LYS A 95 -5.53 28.27 0.90
CA LYS A 95 -5.19 29.03 2.12
C LYS A 95 -4.18 28.32 3.01
N CYS A 96 -4.37 27.02 3.29
CA CYS A 96 -3.47 26.25 4.15
C CYS A 96 -2.60 25.25 3.39
N HIS A 97 -2.78 25.11 2.07
CA HIS A 97 -2.05 24.16 1.22
C HIS A 97 -2.19 22.67 1.59
N ASN A 98 -3.12 22.34 2.50
CA ASN A 98 -3.47 20.96 2.78
C ASN A 98 -4.15 20.34 1.56
N ARG A 99 -3.83 19.07 1.33
CA ARG A 99 -4.25 18.26 0.20
C ARG A 99 -5.34 17.31 0.67
N PHE A 100 -6.38 17.13 -0.13
CA PHE A 100 -7.52 16.29 0.23
C PHE A 100 -7.97 15.47 -0.97
N ARG A 101 -8.48 14.27 -0.70
CA ARG A 101 -9.13 13.46 -1.73
C ARG A 101 -10.55 13.99 -1.98
N SER A 102 -10.84 14.47 -3.18
CA SER A 102 -12.06 15.26 -3.42
C SER A 102 -13.36 14.47 -3.24
N ASP A 103 -13.32 13.15 -3.45
CA ASP A 103 -14.44 12.23 -3.24
C ASP A 103 -14.77 12.02 -1.75
N THR A 104 -13.82 12.24 -0.84
CA THR A 104 -14.05 12.13 0.62
C THR A 104 -14.65 13.36 1.26
N LEU A 105 -14.69 14.48 0.55
CA LEU A 105 -15.16 15.75 1.09
C LEU A 105 -16.69 15.86 1.19
N GLU A 106 -17.45 14.82 0.80
CA GLU A 106 -18.93 14.75 0.92
C GLU A 106 -19.68 16.00 0.39
N GLY A 107 -19.14 16.67 -0.63
CA GLY A 107 -19.72 17.89 -1.19
C GLY A 107 -19.40 19.20 -0.45
N GLN A 108 -18.48 19.17 0.52
CA GLN A 108 -17.93 20.39 1.14
C GLN A 108 -17.22 21.25 0.10
N LYS A 109 -17.64 22.50 -0.02
CA LYS A 109 -17.06 23.48 -0.96
C LYS A 109 -15.77 24.13 -0.45
N ASN A 110 -15.58 24.12 0.86
CA ASN A 110 -14.50 24.81 1.55
C ASN A 110 -13.71 23.84 2.42
N CYS A 111 -12.44 24.15 2.65
CA CYS A 111 -11.54 23.36 3.46
C CYS A 111 -12.09 23.18 4.89
N PRO A 112 -12.20 21.93 5.39
CA PRO A 112 -12.70 21.67 6.74
C PRO A 112 -11.79 22.24 7.83
N GLU A 113 -10.49 22.37 7.54
CA GLU A 113 -9.49 22.84 8.51
C GLU A 113 -9.46 24.37 8.67
N CYS A 114 -9.67 25.13 7.59
CA CYS A 114 -9.44 26.59 7.62
C CYS A 114 -10.49 27.45 6.87
N GLY A 115 -11.51 26.79 6.29
CA GLY A 115 -12.59 27.42 5.54
C GLY A 115 -12.20 27.98 4.16
N GLY A 116 -10.96 27.79 3.71
CA GLY A 116 -10.45 28.30 2.44
C GLY A 116 -10.99 27.53 1.22
N GLU A 117 -10.96 28.17 0.05
CA GLU A 117 -11.36 27.53 -1.22
C GLU A 117 -10.36 26.47 -1.68
N PHE A 118 -10.85 25.48 -2.42
CA PHE A 118 -10.04 24.47 -3.08
C PHE A 118 -9.58 24.89 -4.49
N THR A 119 -8.48 24.31 -4.94
CA THR A 119 -8.04 24.31 -6.34
C THR A 119 -8.93 23.41 -7.20
N GLN A 120 -8.74 23.46 -8.53
CA GLN A 120 -9.39 22.51 -9.43
C GLN A 120 -8.85 21.10 -9.16
N ALA A 121 -9.76 20.11 -9.12
CA ALA A 121 -9.40 18.72 -8.92
C ALA A 121 -8.45 18.22 -10.03
N GLN A 122 -7.37 17.57 -9.64
CA GLN A 122 -6.39 16.94 -10.52
C GLN A 122 -6.23 15.46 -10.17
N GLN A 123 -5.87 14.63 -11.15
CA GLN A 123 -5.60 13.21 -10.89
C GLN A 123 -4.18 13.04 -10.38
N PHE A 124 -4.04 12.51 -9.17
CA PHE A 124 -2.77 12.25 -8.52
C PHE A 124 -2.43 10.76 -8.54
N ASN A 125 -1.31 10.38 -9.15
CA ASN A 125 -0.89 8.98 -9.20
C ASN A 125 -0.38 8.50 -7.83
N LEU A 126 -0.91 7.37 -7.37
CA LEU A 126 -0.63 6.81 -6.05
C LEU A 126 0.63 5.95 -5.99
N MET A 127 1.36 5.75 -7.09
CA MET A 127 2.61 5.00 -7.08
C MET A 127 3.75 5.81 -6.47
N PHE A 128 4.53 5.18 -5.59
CA PHE A 128 5.79 5.78 -5.12
C PHE A 128 6.85 5.70 -6.21
N LYS A 129 7.22 6.86 -6.74
CA LYS A 129 8.31 7.03 -7.70
C LYS A 129 9.65 7.14 -6.97
N THR A 130 10.68 6.51 -7.53
CA THR A 130 12.08 6.60 -7.10
C THR A 130 13.00 6.58 -8.31
N PHE A 131 14.31 6.65 -8.10
CA PHE A 131 15.33 6.53 -9.14
C PHE A 131 16.31 5.40 -8.77
N ILE A 132 16.65 4.54 -9.73
CA ILE A 132 17.69 3.51 -9.57
C ILE A 132 18.96 3.99 -10.27
N GLY A 133 20.04 4.16 -9.49
CA GLY A 133 21.34 4.56 -10.01
C GLY A 133 21.86 5.84 -9.36
N PRO A 134 23.07 6.28 -9.73
CA PRO A 134 23.73 7.41 -9.08
C PRO A 134 23.14 8.78 -9.44
N ALA A 135 22.37 8.86 -10.53
CA ALA A 135 21.80 10.09 -11.04
C ALA A 135 20.26 10.03 -11.03
N GLU A 136 19.63 11.09 -10.53
CA GLU A 136 18.17 11.31 -10.52
C GLU A 136 17.66 11.75 -11.91
N GLU A 137 17.95 10.94 -12.92
CA GLU A 137 17.59 11.21 -14.32
C GLU A 137 16.34 10.42 -14.74
N SER A 138 15.63 10.92 -15.75
CA SER A 138 14.39 10.31 -16.25
C SER A 138 14.59 8.87 -16.75
N ALA A 139 15.78 8.53 -17.25
CA ALA A 139 16.14 7.19 -17.68
C ALA A 139 16.17 6.17 -16.53
N ASN A 140 16.36 6.64 -15.29
CA ASN A 140 16.54 5.84 -14.09
C ASN A 140 15.27 5.73 -13.24
N ILE A 141 14.14 6.27 -13.70
CA ILE A 141 12.88 6.22 -12.95
C ILE A 141 12.51 4.76 -12.67
N ALA A 142 12.12 4.49 -11.43
CA ALA A 142 11.54 3.23 -11.01
C ALA A 142 10.38 3.50 -10.04
N TYR A 143 9.60 2.47 -9.76
CA TYR A 143 8.47 2.58 -8.86
C TYR A 143 8.45 1.41 -7.87
N PHE A 144 8.11 1.71 -6.63
CA PHE A 144 7.69 0.67 -5.70
C PHE A 144 6.34 0.11 -6.16
N ARG A 145 6.21 -1.21 -6.10
CA ARG A 145 4.99 -1.88 -6.55
C ARG A 145 3.76 -1.46 -5.70
N PRO A 146 2.64 -1.06 -6.34
CA PRO A 146 1.39 -0.75 -5.66
C PRO A 146 0.56 -1.99 -5.28
N GLU A 147 0.96 -3.15 -5.79
CA GLU A 147 0.34 -4.46 -5.55
C GLU A 147 1.37 -5.59 -5.78
N THR A 148 1.00 -6.82 -5.44
CA THR A 148 1.86 -8.01 -5.64
C THR A 148 1.61 -8.77 -6.94
N ALA A 149 0.50 -8.50 -7.63
CA ALA A 149 0.01 -9.34 -8.73
C ALA A 149 0.91 -9.31 -9.98
N GLN A 150 1.43 -8.14 -10.36
CA GLN A 150 2.20 -7.98 -11.61
C GLN A 150 3.38 -8.94 -11.73
N ALA A 151 4.05 -9.26 -10.63
CA ALA A 151 5.14 -10.23 -10.64
C ALA A 151 4.68 -11.63 -11.09
N MET A 152 3.50 -12.07 -10.67
CA MET A 152 2.93 -13.36 -11.08
C MET A 152 2.65 -13.41 -12.59
N PHE A 153 2.22 -12.28 -13.17
CA PHE A 153 2.00 -12.17 -14.62
C PHE A 153 3.30 -12.20 -15.40
N VAL A 154 4.31 -11.44 -14.95
CA VAL A 154 5.64 -11.38 -15.58
C VAL A 154 6.34 -12.73 -15.52
N ASP A 155 6.27 -13.42 -14.38
CA ASP A 155 6.92 -14.73 -14.18
C ASP A 155 6.06 -15.92 -14.58
N PHE A 156 4.85 -15.72 -15.12
CA PHE A 156 3.93 -16.81 -15.44
C PHE A 156 4.59 -17.91 -16.29
N LYS A 157 5.34 -17.53 -17.33
CA LYS A 157 6.05 -18.49 -18.21
C LYS A 157 7.18 -19.22 -17.47
N ASN A 158 7.92 -18.52 -16.61
CA ASN A 158 8.99 -19.12 -15.79
C ASN A 158 8.41 -20.15 -14.82
N VAL A 159 7.31 -19.81 -14.17
CA VAL A 159 6.61 -20.68 -13.23
C VAL A 159 6.00 -21.89 -13.95
N LEU A 160 5.32 -21.68 -15.07
CA LEU A 160 4.73 -22.77 -15.86
C LEU A 160 5.78 -23.78 -16.31
N ASN A 161 6.92 -23.29 -16.82
CA ASN A 161 8.00 -24.14 -17.32
C ASN A 161 8.70 -24.95 -16.21
N THR A 162 8.92 -24.36 -15.05
CA THR A 162 9.68 -25.00 -13.95
C THR A 162 8.82 -25.92 -13.09
N THR A 163 7.51 -25.63 -12.95
CA THR A 163 6.61 -26.41 -12.10
C THR A 163 5.87 -27.52 -12.85
N ARG A 164 5.81 -27.45 -14.20
CA ARG A 164 5.07 -28.39 -15.07
C ARG A 164 3.58 -28.53 -14.69
N ARG A 165 3.00 -27.52 -14.03
CA ARG A 165 1.58 -27.51 -13.70
C ARG A 165 0.73 -27.47 -14.96
N LYS A 166 -0.39 -28.20 -14.95
CA LYS A 166 -1.44 -28.05 -15.96
C LYS A 166 -2.39 -26.94 -15.54
N ILE A 167 -2.88 -26.17 -16.49
CA ILE A 167 -3.90 -25.15 -16.26
C ILE A 167 -5.25 -25.87 -15.95
N PRO A 168 -6.03 -25.39 -14.97
CA PRO A 168 -5.78 -24.23 -14.11
C PRO A 168 -4.85 -24.54 -12.91
N PHE A 169 -4.01 -23.56 -12.57
CA PHE A 169 -3.27 -23.50 -11.32
C PHE A 169 -3.11 -22.03 -10.91
N GLY A 170 -2.84 -21.77 -9.63
CA GLY A 170 -2.63 -20.42 -9.10
C GLY A 170 -1.19 -20.18 -8.64
N ILE A 171 -0.81 -18.90 -8.62
CA ILE A 171 0.46 -18.41 -8.11
C ILE A 171 0.16 -17.51 -6.91
N ALA A 172 0.84 -17.72 -5.79
CA ALA A 172 0.68 -16.95 -4.57
C ALA A 172 1.97 -16.23 -4.19
N GLN A 173 1.82 -15.07 -3.55
CA GLN A 173 2.91 -14.30 -2.97
C GLN A 173 2.41 -13.58 -1.71
N ILE A 174 3.28 -13.47 -0.69
CA ILE A 174 3.09 -12.56 0.44
C ILE A 174 4.20 -11.51 0.37
N GLY A 175 3.86 -10.23 0.35
CA GLY A 175 4.88 -9.19 0.35
C GLY A 175 4.33 -7.80 0.63
N LYS A 176 5.23 -6.82 0.74
CA LYS A 176 4.85 -5.40 0.88
C LYS A 176 4.38 -4.84 -0.47
N ALA A 177 3.48 -3.88 -0.42
CA ALA A 177 3.05 -3.03 -1.52
C ALA A 177 2.88 -1.61 -0.96
N PHE A 178 3.01 -0.60 -1.81
CA PHE A 178 3.10 0.79 -1.40
C PHE A 178 2.11 1.65 -2.17
N ARG A 179 1.33 2.46 -1.46
CA ARG A 179 0.42 3.44 -2.03
C ARG A 179 0.66 4.79 -1.37
N ASN A 180 0.85 5.80 -2.19
CA ASN A 180 1.07 7.17 -1.76
C ASN A 180 -0.29 7.84 -1.50
N GLU A 181 -0.95 7.38 -0.43
CA GLU A 181 -2.29 7.81 -0.05
C GLU A 181 -2.32 9.30 0.28
N ILE A 182 -3.39 9.97 -0.16
CA ILE A 182 -3.67 11.37 0.20
C ILE A 182 -4.23 11.38 1.63
N THR A 183 -3.61 12.14 2.54
CA THR A 183 -4.01 12.30 3.95
C THR A 183 -4.93 13.49 4.14
#